data_AF-A0A1A9ZQX2-F1
#
_entry.id   AF-A0A1A9ZQX2-F1
#
_cell.length_a   1.000
_cell.length_b   1.000
_cell.length_c   1.000
_cell.angle_alpha   90.00
_cell.angle_beta   90.00
_cell.angle_gamma   90.00
#
_symmetry.space_group_name_H-M   'P 1'
#
loop_
_entity.id
_entity.type
_entity.pdbx_description
1 polymer ?
#
loop_
_entity_poly.entity_id
_entity_poly.type
_entity_poly.pdbx_seq_one_letter_code
_entity_poly.pdbx_strand_id
1 'polypeptide(L)'
;RAGGERSSHQAQALWAACQALWSSVRTGEPGTHWKTKLRPLRSEIKAIKIVAEGPNEKAAQCKSLKPKFPQFENLNVQLKGYDYPILESYQRYLHKVAEYLDIDVADCYALPPQHMTVQRLCPNSTAVDAEYRLTVYERNLHLEDVSAPFYPLFYYYALLMQLSSGSIIQNCYCRILMFPFS
;
A
#
# COMPACT_ATOMS: atom_id res chain seq x y z
N ARG A 1 45.69 -0.62 0.06
CA ARG A 1 45.71 -0.29 1.50
C ARG A 1 44.97 1.03 1.80
N ALA A 2 45.28 2.14 1.12
CA ALA A 2 44.66 3.46 1.37
C ALA A 2 43.12 3.55 1.23
N GLY A 3 42.48 2.72 0.40
CA GLY A 3 41.01 2.71 0.27
C GLY A 3 40.27 2.10 1.47
N GLY A 4 40.89 1.14 2.16
CA GLY A 4 40.32 0.50 3.34
C GLY A 4 40.31 1.43 4.55
N GLU A 5 41.39 2.21 4.73
CA GLU A 5 41.53 3.19 5.81
C GLU A 5 40.50 4.33 5.70
N ARG A 6 40.21 4.80 4.47
CA ARG A 6 39.16 5.81 4.23
C ARG A 6 37.76 5.31 4.60
N SER A 7 37.43 4.07 4.23
CA SER A 7 36.16 3.44 4.58
C SER A 7 36.01 3.25 6.09
N SER A 8 37.10 2.85 6.78
CA SER A 8 37.07 2.74 8.25
C SER A 8 36.89 4.08 8.94
N HIS A 9 37.54 5.15 8.47
CA HIS A 9 37.39 6.49 9.04
C HIS A 9 35.99 7.07 8.79
N GLN A 10 35.40 6.83 7.61
CA GLN A 10 34.03 7.21 7.31
C GLN A 10 33.03 6.45 8.19
N ALA A 11 33.20 5.14 8.36
CA ALA A 11 32.35 4.33 9.24
C ALA A 11 32.43 4.77 10.71
N GLN A 12 33.64 5.11 11.19
CA GLN A 12 33.85 5.63 12.55
C GLN A 12 33.18 7.00 12.75
N ALA A 13 33.28 7.91 11.77
CA ALA A 13 32.63 9.21 11.81
C ALA A 13 31.10 9.10 11.81
N LEU A 14 30.54 8.18 11.00
CA LEU A 14 29.11 7.91 10.94
C LEU A 14 28.60 7.33 12.28
N TRP A 15 29.35 6.41 12.86
CA TRP A 15 29.02 5.81 14.15
C TRP A 15 28.99 6.83 15.28
N ALA A 16 29.98 7.74 15.33
CA ALA A 16 30.02 8.81 16.32
C ALA A 16 28.82 9.77 16.20
N ALA A 17 28.41 10.12 14.98
CA ALA A 17 27.24 10.96 14.73
C ALA A 17 25.92 10.30 15.18
N CYS A 18 25.75 9.00 14.90
CA CYS A 18 24.57 8.24 15.33
C CYS A 18 24.47 8.11 16.84
N GLN A 19 25.60 7.93 17.54
CA GLN A 19 25.63 7.86 19.01
C GLN A 19 25.24 9.19 19.67
N ALA A 20 25.69 10.32 19.11
CA ALA A 20 25.32 11.65 19.59
C ALA A 20 23.81 11.95 19.40
N LEU A 21 23.23 11.49 18.29
CA LEU A 21 21.79 11.56 18.08
C LEU A 21 21.04 10.69 19.09
N TRP A 22 21.47 9.46 19.30
CA TRP A 22 20.83 8.52 20.22
C TRP A 22 20.85 9.01 21.68
N SER A 23 21.94 9.62 22.12
CA SER A 23 22.01 10.23 23.45
C SER A 23 21.04 11.40 23.60
N SER A 24 20.89 12.23 22.56
CA SER A 24 19.95 13.37 22.57
C SER A 24 18.48 12.96 22.62
N VAL A 25 18.12 11.81 22.02
CA VAL A 25 16.75 11.26 22.07
C VAL A 25 16.44 10.66 23.44
N ARG A 26 17.44 10.10 24.13
CA ARG A 26 17.26 9.45 25.44
C ARG A 26 17.12 10.43 26.61
N THR A 27 17.63 11.65 26.53
CA THR A 27 17.56 12.63 27.63
C THR A 27 16.24 13.45 27.64
N GLY A 28 15.11 12.80 27.38
CA GLY A 28 13.80 13.42 27.46
C GLY A 28 13.42 13.76 28.91
N GLU A 29 13.11 15.03 29.18
CA GLU A 29 12.50 15.44 30.46
C GLU A 29 10.98 15.15 30.43
N PRO A 30 10.38 14.75 31.55
CA PRO A 30 8.95 14.45 31.59
C PRO A 30 8.11 15.72 31.32
N GLY A 31 7.17 15.62 30.37
CA GLY A 31 6.14 16.65 30.14
C GLY A 31 6.21 17.43 28.82
N THR A 32 7.22 17.24 27.97
CA THR A 32 7.25 17.84 26.62
C THR A 32 7.26 16.78 25.52
N HIS A 33 6.46 16.99 24.47
CA HIS A 33 6.40 16.08 23.33
C HIS A 33 7.76 16.08 22.60
N TRP A 34 8.36 14.90 22.43
CA TRP A 34 9.73 14.71 21.94
C TRP A 34 10.02 15.41 20.60
N LYS A 35 9.03 15.55 19.70
CA LYS A 35 9.18 16.28 18.44
C LYS A 35 9.52 17.77 18.63
N THR A 36 9.18 18.38 19.77
CA THR A 36 9.40 19.79 20.05
C THR A 36 10.83 20.08 20.53
N LYS A 37 11.51 19.08 21.13
CA LYS A 37 12.92 19.19 21.56
C LYS A 37 13.92 18.81 20.47
N LEU A 38 13.49 18.11 19.41
CA LEU A 38 14.34 17.85 18.26
C LEU A 38 14.65 19.18 17.57
N ARG A 39 15.86 19.73 17.78
CA ARG A 39 16.36 20.78 16.90
C ARG A 39 16.25 20.27 15.46
N PRO A 40 15.81 21.08 14.48
CA PRO A 40 15.71 20.62 13.11
C PRO A 40 17.12 20.24 12.61
N LEU A 41 17.43 18.95 12.64
CA LEU A 41 18.74 18.35 12.30
C LEU A 41 19.06 18.44 10.79
N ARG A 42 18.42 19.38 10.08
CA ARG A 42 18.54 19.54 8.63
C ARG A 42 19.99 19.80 8.22
N SER A 43 20.76 20.52 9.06
CA SER A 43 22.18 20.77 8.87
C SER A 43 23.05 19.53 9.08
N GLU A 44 22.82 18.76 10.15
CA GLU A 44 23.61 17.54 10.39
C GLU A 44 23.27 16.43 9.39
N ILE A 45 21.99 16.24 9.04
CA ILE A 45 21.56 15.27 8.01
C ILE A 45 22.20 15.64 6.65
N LYS A 46 22.24 16.92 6.31
CA LYS A 46 22.89 17.39 5.08
C LYS A 46 24.40 17.19 5.11
N ALA A 47 25.06 17.44 6.24
CA ALA A 47 26.49 17.21 6.40
C ALA A 47 26.85 15.72 6.30
N ILE A 48 26.06 14.84 6.93
CA ILE A 48 26.22 13.37 6.82
C ILE A 48 26.03 12.93 5.38
N LYS A 49 25.03 13.48 4.68
CA LYS A 49 24.78 13.18 3.26
C LYS A 49 25.95 13.59 2.38
N ILE A 50 26.53 14.77 2.59
CA ILE A 50 27.70 15.27 1.85
C ILE A 50 28.95 14.40 2.11
N VAL A 51 29.17 13.98 3.36
CA VAL A 51 30.32 13.14 3.73
C VAL A 51 30.17 11.71 3.23
N ALA A 52 28.94 11.18 3.23
CA ALA A 52 28.62 9.88 2.67
C ALA A 52 28.76 9.85 1.14
N GLU A 53 28.49 10.98 0.47
CA GLU A 53 28.50 11.06 -1.00
C GLU A 53 29.89 11.36 -1.59
N GLY A 54 30.89 11.77 -0.80
CA GLY A 54 32.24 12.09 -1.30
C GLY A 54 32.26 13.26 -2.32
N PRO A 55 33.44 13.81 -2.67
CA PRO A 55 33.50 14.94 -3.58
C PRO A 55 33.18 14.51 -5.03
N ASN A 56 31.93 14.74 -5.44
CA ASN A 56 31.38 14.84 -6.79
C ASN A 56 32.16 14.15 -7.94
N GLU A 57 31.69 12.96 -8.33
CA GLU A 57 31.65 12.55 -9.74
C GLU A 57 30.17 12.45 -10.17
N LYS A 58 29.61 13.58 -10.59
CA LYS A 58 28.34 13.58 -11.33
C LYS A 58 28.63 13.12 -12.75
N ALA A 59 28.14 11.93 -13.16
CA ALA A 59 27.63 11.67 -14.52
C ALA A 59 27.23 10.21 -14.88
N ALA A 60 27.63 9.16 -14.15
CA ALA A 60 27.65 7.82 -14.79
C ALA A 60 26.95 6.64 -14.08
N GLN A 61 26.18 6.85 -13.01
CA GLN A 61 25.53 5.71 -12.32
C GLN A 61 24.05 5.96 -11.99
N CYS A 62 23.27 6.34 -12.99
CA CYS A 62 21.80 6.41 -12.88
C CYS A 62 21.19 5.39 -13.84
N LYS A 63 21.20 4.09 -13.47
CA LYS A 63 20.46 3.02 -14.20
C LYS A 63 20.45 1.62 -13.55
N SER A 64 20.98 1.40 -12.33
CA SER A 64 21.02 0.02 -11.80
C SER A 64 21.01 -0.08 -10.27
N LEU A 65 20.02 0.52 -9.62
CA LEU A 65 19.55 0.01 -8.34
C LEU A 65 18.17 -0.58 -8.61
N LYS A 66 18.13 -1.87 -8.96
CA LYS A 66 16.86 -2.61 -8.92
C LYS A 66 16.28 -2.41 -7.50
N PRO A 67 15.00 -2.05 -7.35
CA PRO A 67 14.41 -1.93 -6.03
C PRO A 67 14.67 -3.23 -5.25
N LYS A 68 14.95 -3.12 -3.94
CA LYS A 68 15.30 -4.27 -3.07
C LYS A 68 14.22 -5.36 -3.05
N PHE A 69 13.03 -5.06 -3.57
CA PHE A 69 11.88 -5.94 -3.67
C PHE A 69 11.22 -5.76 -5.04
N PRO A 70 10.61 -6.82 -5.60
CA PRO A 70 9.81 -6.68 -6.82
C PRO A 70 8.66 -5.67 -6.57
N GLN A 71 8.41 -4.82 -7.55
CA GLN A 71 7.30 -3.88 -7.56
C GLN A 71 6.24 -4.43 -8.51
N PHE A 72 4.96 -4.28 -8.13
CA PHE A 72 3.84 -4.58 -8.99
C PHE A 72 3.45 -3.28 -9.69
N GLU A 73 3.79 -3.19 -10.97
CA GLU A 73 3.57 -1.98 -11.78
C GLU A 73 2.09 -1.64 -11.88
N ASN A 74 1.22 -2.65 -12.01
CA ASN A 74 -0.21 -2.46 -12.19
C ASN A 74 -0.98 -3.54 -11.42
N LEU A 75 -1.83 -3.11 -10.48
CA LEU A 75 -2.66 -3.98 -9.69
C LEU A 75 -4.11 -3.52 -9.74
N ASN A 76 -4.99 -4.36 -10.27
CA ASN A 76 -6.41 -4.06 -10.33
C ASN A 76 -7.18 -4.80 -9.24
N VAL A 77 -7.87 -4.04 -8.40
CA VAL A 77 -8.71 -4.54 -7.32
C VAL A 77 -10.16 -4.47 -7.77
N GLN A 78 -10.78 -5.63 -7.99
CA GLN A 78 -12.16 -5.73 -8.45
C GLN A 78 -13.10 -5.97 -7.27
N LEU A 79 -14.10 -5.11 -7.14
CA LEU A 79 -15.15 -5.17 -6.14
C LEU A 79 -16.46 -5.49 -6.85
N LYS A 80 -17.07 -6.63 -6.55
CA LYS A 80 -18.38 -7.02 -7.10
C LYS A 80 -19.37 -7.22 -5.99
N GLY A 81 -20.59 -6.73 -6.14
CA GLY A 81 -21.65 -6.87 -5.15
C GLY A 81 -23.03 -6.54 -5.69
N TYR A 82 -24.08 -6.96 -4.99
CA TYR A 82 -25.46 -6.70 -5.40
C TYR A 82 -25.95 -5.31 -4.98
N ASP A 83 -25.41 -4.76 -3.90
CA ASP A 83 -25.77 -3.46 -3.36
C ASP A 83 -24.75 -2.39 -3.75
N TYR A 84 -25.18 -1.48 -4.62
CA TYR A 84 -24.35 -0.39 -5.11
C TYR A 84 -23.80 0.54 -4.01
N PRO A 85 -24.61 1.02 -3.03
CA PRO A 85 -24.10 1.95 -2.00
C PRO A 85 -23.01 1.33 -1.13
N ILE A 86 -23.12 0.03 -0.86
CA ILE A 86 -22.13 -0.73 -0.08
C ILE A 86 -20.80 -0.75 -0.85
N LEU A 87 -20.83 -1.08 -2.15
CA LEU A 87 -19.63 -1.06 -2.99
C LEU A 87 -18.97 0.32 -3.03
N GLU A 88 -19.74 1.39 -3.17
CA GLU A 88 -19.19 2.75 -3.22
C GLU A 88 -18.52 3.14 -1.90
N SER A 89 -19.15 2.83 -0.77
CA SER A 89 -18.55 3.05 0.56
C SER A 89 -17.26 2.23 0.75
N TYR A 90 -17.23 1.01 0.23
CA TYR A 90 -16.08 0.12 0.34
C TYR A 90 -14.91 0.57 -0.54
N GLN A 91 -15.19 1.02 -1.77
CA GLN A 91 -14.19 1.64 -2.64
C GLN A 91 -13.55 2.86 -1.96
N ARG A 92 -14.37 3.72 -1.33
CA ARG A 92 -13.88 4.89 -0.58
C ARG A 92 -12.97 4.49 0.59
N TYR A 93 -13.32 3.41 1.30
CA TYR A 93 -12.48 2.89 2.37
C TYR A 93 -11.13 2.37 1.84
N LEU A 94 -11.13 1.54 0.79
CA LEU A 94 -9.89 1.02 0.21
C LEU A 94 -8.99 2.12 -0.33
N HIS A 95 -9.57 3.17 -0.93
CA HIS A 95 -8.82 4.35 -1.36
C HIS A 95 -8.10 5.03 -0.18
N LYS A 96 -8.77 5.18 0.98
CA LYS A 96 -8.14 5.74 2.18
C LYS A 96 -7.04 4.84 2.76
N VAL A 97 -7.22 3.52 2.68
CA VAL A 97 -6.19 2.56 3.10
C VAL A 97 -4.97 2.64 2.18
N ALA A 98 -5.17 2.77 0.87
CA ALA A 98 -4.09 2.99 -0.09
C ALA A 98 -3.31 4.28 0.22
N GLU A 99 -4.03 5.39 0.45
CA GLU A 99 -3.44 6.67 0.84
C GLU A 99 -2.65 6.57 2.16
N TYR A 100 -3.18 5.85 3.15
CA TYR A 100 -2.48 5.62 4.43
C TYR A 100 -1.19 4.78 4.28
N LEU A 101 -1.18 3.85 3.32
CA LEU A 101 -0.04 2.99 3.02
C LEU A 101 0.94 3.61 2.02
N ASP A 102 0.71 4.85 1.58
CA ASP A 102 1.53 5.55 0.58
C ASP A 102 1.60 4.79 -0.75
N ILE A 103 0.44 4.24 -1.19
CA ILE A 103 0.28 3.55 -2.46
C ILE A 103 -0.45 4.47 -3.44
N ASP A 104 0.12 4.65 -4.63
CA ASP A 104 -0.47 5.46 -5.68
C ASP A 104 -1.69 4.76 -6.32
N VAL A 105 -2.81 5.48 -6.33
CA VAL A 105 -4.05 5.07 -6.99
C VAL A 105 -4.14 5.82 -8.31
N ALA A 106 -4.02 5.11 -9.43
CA ALA A 106 -4.06 5.75 -10.74
C ALA A 106 -5.49 6.10 -11.15
N ASP A 107 -6.40 5.13 -11.02
CA ASP A 107 -7.75 5.26 -11.54
C ASP A 107 -8.80 4.48 -10.73
N CYS A 108 -10.01 5.01 -10.75
CA CYS A 108 -11.19 4.43 -10.10
C CYS A 108 -12.36 4.44 -11.10
N TYR A 109 -12.81 3.27 -11.53
CA TYR A 109 -13.87 3.18 -12.55
C TYR A 109 -14.96 2.17 -12.21
N ALA A 110 -16.13 2.37 -12.83
CA ALA A 110 -17.27 1.45 -12.74
C ALA A 110 -17.39 0.66 -14.03
N LEU A 111 -17.88 -0.58 -13.93
CA LEU A 111 -18.37 -1.32 -15.08
C LEU A 111 -19.91 -1.30 -15.10
N PRO A 112 -20.53 -1.41 -16.30
CA PRO A 112 -21.98 -1.48 -16.40
C PRO A 112 -22.52 -2.68 -15.61
N PRO A 113 -23.69 -2.53 -14.95
CA PRO A 113 -24.27 -3.60 -14.15
C PRO A 113 -24.63 -4.82 -14.99
N GLN A 114 -24.37 -6.00 -14.44
CA GLN A 114 -24.72 -7.27 -15.06
C GLN A 114 -26.04 -7.79 -14.47
N HIS A 115 -27.01 -8.06 -15.34
CA HIS A 115 -28.33 -8.56 -14.93
C HIS A 115 -28.36 -10.09 -15.05
N MET A 116 -28.72 -10.78 -13.97
CA MET A 116 -28.87 -12.23 -13.92
C MET A 116 -30.24 -12.61 -13.36
N THR A 117 -30.96 -13.48 -14.07
CA THR A 117 -32.23 -14.04 -13.62
C THR A 117 -31.99 -15.38 -12.93
N VAL A 118 -32.32 -15.49 -11.65
CA VAL A 118 -32.26 -16.74 -10.89
C VAL A 118 -33.68 -17.26 -10.72
N GLN A 119 -33.92 -18.47 -11.20
CA GLN A 119 -35.22 -19.12 -11.11
C GLN A 119 -35.18 -20.23 -10.06
N ARG A 120 -36.13 -20.20 -9.13
CA ARG A 120 -36.40 -21.30 -8.20
C ARG A 120 -37.40 -22.24 -8.86
N LEU A 121 -37.04 -23.51 -8.96
CA LEU A 121 -37.93 -24.56 -9.48
C LEU A 121 -38.79 -25.12 -8.35
N CYS A 122 -39.99 -25.57 -8.69
CA CYS A 122 -40.84 -26.31 -7.76
C CYS A 122 -40.13 -27.60 -7.30
N PRO A 123 -40.29 -28.01 -6.03
CA PRO A 123 -39.74 -29.28 -5.57
C PRO A 123 -40.36 -30.44 -6.37
N ASN A 124 -39.50 -31.30 -6.93
CA ASN A 124 -39.88 -32.45 -7.77
C ASN A 124 -40.56 -32.11 -9.11
N SER A 125 -40.44 -30.88 -9.62
CA SER A 125 -40.95 -30.50 -10.95
C SER A 125 -39.99 -29.53 -11.66
N THR A 126 -40.10 -29.42 -12.98
CA THR A 126 -39.37 -28.43 -13.79
C THR A 126 -40.13 -27.10 -13.93
N ALA A 127 -41.31 -26.99 -13.31
CA ALA A 127 -42.06 -25.74 -13.27
C ALA A 127 -41.31 -24.67 -12.44
N VAL A 128 -41.32 -23.43 -12.94
CA VAL A 128 -40.72 -22.27 -12.26
C VAL A 128 -41.68 -21.79 -11.17
N ASP A 129 -41.19 -21.76 -9.92
CA ASP A 129 -41.94 -21.33 -8.73
C ASP A 129 -41.75 -19.83 -8.47
N ALA A 130 -40.51 -19.33 -8.56
CA ALA A 130 -40.19 -17.92 -8.36
C ALA A 130 -39.04 -17.47 -9.25
N GLU A 131 -39.12 -16.25 -9.78
CA GLU A 131 -38.04 -15.61 -10.55
C GLU A 131 -37.50 -14.41 -9.77
N TYR A 132 -36.19 -14.38 -9.54
CA TYR A 132 -35.48 -13.27 -8.92
C TYR A 132 -34.54 -12.63 -9.93
N ARG A 133 -34.63 -11.30 -10.07
CA ARG A 133 -33.74 -10.51 -10.92
C ARG A 133 -32.63 -9.92 -10.05
N LEU A 134 -31.44 -10.50 -10.15
CA LEU A 134 -30.25 -10.03 -9.46
C LEU A 134 -29.44 -9.11 -10.36
N THR A 135 -29.02 -7.97 -9.82
CA THR A 135 -28.13 -7.03 -10.50
C THR A 135 -26.78 -7.02 -9.79
N VAL A 136 -25.72 -7.35 -10.51
CA VAL A 136 -24.35 -7.31 -9.98
C VAL A 136 -23.70 -6.02 -10.46
N TYR A 137 -23.29 -5.20 -9.50
CA TYR A 137 -22.50 -4.00 -9.73
C TYR A 137 -21.02 -4.31 -9.52
N GLU A 138 -20.17 -3.63 -10.29
CA GLU A 138 -18.73 -3.82 -10.24
C GLU A 138 -18.01 -2.47 -10.20
N ARG A 139 -17.06 -2.36 -9.26
CA ARG A 139 -16.18 -1.22 -9.05
C ARG A 139 -14.73 -1.68 -9.07
N ASN A 140 -13.89 -0.97 -9.79
CA ASN A 140 -12.49 -1.31 -9.95
C ASN A 140 -11.62 -0.16 -9.44
N LEU A 141 -10.54 -0.53 -8.75
CA LEU A 141 -9.52 0.37 -8.23
C LEU A 141 -8.17 -0.06 -8.82
N HIS A 142 -7.56 0.82 -9.61
CA HIS A 142 -6.28 0.60 -10.24
C HIS A 142 -5.17 1.23 -9.41
N LEU A 143 -4.25 0.39 -8.95
CA LEU A 143 -3.08 0.78 -8.15
C LEU A 143 -1.82 0.64 -9.00
N GLU A 144 -0.92 1.61 -8.86
CA GLU A 144 0.37 1.64 -9.56
C GLU A 144 1.53 1.53 -8.56
N ASP A 145 2.67 1.02 -9.04
CA ASP A 145 3.95 0.97 -8.30
C ASP A 145 3.89 0.38 -6.88
N VAL A 146 3.04 -0.64 -6.67
CA VAL A 146 2.87 -1.25 -5.36
C VAL A 146 4.10 -2.08 -4.99
N SER A 147 4.81 -1.68 -3.94
CA SER A 147 5.96 -2.44 -3.46
C SER A 147 5.52 -3.73 -2.75
N ALA A 148 6.22 -4.84 -3.01
CA ALA A 148 5.90 -6.17 -2.44
C ALA A 148 5.67 -6.23 -0.91
N PRO A 149 6.34 -5.47 -0.01
CA PRO A 149 6.03 -5.53 1.42
C PRO A 149 4.68 -4.87 1.80
N PHE A 150 4.18 -3.92 1.01
CA PHE A 150 2.90 -3.26 1.30
C PHE A 150 1.69 -4.02 0.76
N TYR A 151 1.89 -4.79 -0.32
CA TYR A 151 0.86 -5.66 -0.89
C TYR A 151 0.16 -6.59 0.14
N PRO A 152 0.86 -7.39 0.97
CA PRO A 152 0.21 -8.26 1.95
C PRO A 152 -0.52 -7.46 3.05
N LEU A 153 -0.04 -6.27 3.40
CA LEU A 153 -0.74 -5.39 4.34
C LEU A 153 -2.04 -4.87 3.75
N PHE A 154 -1.99 -4.37 2.52
CA PHE A 154 -3.18 -3.92 1.79
C PHE A 154 -4.19 -5.04 1.62
N TYR A 155 -3.74 -6.25 1.23
CA TYR A 155 -4.57 -7.44 1.14
C TYR A 155 -5.22 -7.82 2.47
N TYR A 156 -4.46 -7.75 3.57
CA TYR A 156 -4.97 -8.03 4.91
C TYR A 156 -6.07 -7.04 5.34
N TYR A 157 -5.88 -5.74 5.12
CA TYR A 157 -6.90 -4.73 5.42
C TYR A 157 -8.16 -4.87 4.54
N ALA A 158 -7.99 -5.27 3.28
CA ALA A 158 -9.12 -5.59 2.40
C ALA A 158 -9.91 -6.83 2.90
N LEU A 159 -9.21 -7.87 3.35
CA LEU A 159 -9.85 -9.10 3.84
C LEU A 159 -10.57 -8.91 5.19
N LEU A 160 -9.99 -8.12 6.11
CA LEU A 160 -10.58 -7.88 7.44
C LEU A 160 -11.99 -7.30 7.36
N MET A 161 -12.27 -6.46 6.36
CA MET A 161 -13.59 -5.90 6.13
C MET A 161 -14.58 -6.89 5.53
N GLN A 162 -14.14 -7.90 4.77
CA GLN A 162 -15.05 -8.96 4.30
C GLN A 162 -15.50 -9.87 5.44
N LEU A 163 -14.67 -10.06 6.48
CA LEU A 163 -14.94 -10.96 7.61
C LEU A 163 -15.74 -10.31 8.74
N SER A 164 -15.62 -9.00 8.97
CA SER A 164 -16.33 -8.28 10.05
C SER A 164 -17.83 -8.11 9.78
N SER A 165 -18.24 -8.23 8.53
CA SER A 165 -19.61 -8.09 8.06
C SER A 165 -20.31 -9.44 7.90
N GLY A 166 -20.38 -10.21 8.99
CA GLY A 166 -20.98 -11.56 9.04
C GLY A 166 -22.47 -11.68 8.71
N SER A 167 -23.14 -10.65 8.17
CA SER A 167 -24.55 -10.73 7.75
C SER A 167 -25.00 -9.74 6.67
N ILE A 168 -24.20 -8.71 6.31
CA ILE A 168 -24.65 -7.63 5.39
C ILE A 168 -23.72 -7.47 4.17
N ILE A 169 -22.46 -7.89 4.25
CA ILE A 169 -21.50 -7.83 3.13
C ILE A 169 -21.06 -9.24 2.73
N GLN A 170 -21.94 -10.23 2.85
CA GLN A 170 -21.68 -11.59 2.36
C GLN A 170 -21.59 -11.68 0.83
N ASN A 171 -21.88 -10.60 0.12
CA ASN A 171 -21.96 -10.58 -1.33
C ASN A 171 -20.92 -9.69 -2.01
N CYS A 172 -20.00 -9.06 -1.26
CA CYS A 172 -18.88 -8.36 -1.88
C CYS A 172 -17.65 -9.25 -1.96
N TYR A 173 -17.32 -9.72 -3.16
CA TYR A 173 -16.08 -10.45 -3.42
C TYR A 173 -15.04 -9.46 -3.94
N CYS A 174 -14.01 -9.22 -3.14
CA CYS A 174 -12.81 -8.51 -3.56
C CYS A 174 -11.89 -9.50 -4.28
N ARG A 175 -11.77 -9.39 -5.60
CA ARG A 175 -10.82 -10.18 -6.38
C ARG A 175 -9.66 -9.27 -6.76
N ILE A 176 -8.51 -9.49 -6.13
CA ILE A 176 -7.27 -8.86 -6.57
C ILE A 176 -6.77 -9.66 -7.76
N LEU A 177 -6.85 -9.06 -8.94
CA LEU A 177 -6.23 -9.60 -10.14
C LEU A 177 -4.84 -8.97 -10.25
N MET A 178 -3.82 -9.75 -9.90
CA MET A 178 -2.50 -9.52 -10.48
C MET A 178 -2.63 -9.85 -11.97
N PHE A 179 -2.47 -8.85 -12.82
CA PHE A 179 -2.18 -9.10 -14.23
C PHE A 179 -0.67 -9.34 -14.32
N PRO A 180 -0.21 -10.59 -14.56
CA PRO A 180 1.19 -10.80 -14.87
C PRO A 180 1.34 -10.56 -16.36
N PHE A 181 2.00 -9.51 -16.86
CA PHE A 181 2.38 -9.59 -18.27
C PHE A 181 3.65 -8.84 -18.67
N SER A 182 4.52 -9.67 -19.25
CA SER A 182 5.54 -9.46 -20.28
C SER A 182 6.94 -8.98 -19.89
#